data_AF-A0A954CD71-F1
#
_entry.id   AF-A0A954CD71-F1
#
_cell.length_a   1.000
_cell.length_b   1.000
_cell.length_c   1.000
_cell.angle_alpha   90.00
_cell.angle_beta   90.00
_cell.angle_gamma   90.00
#
_symmetry.space_group_name_H-M   'P 1'
#
loop_
_entity.id
_entity.type
_entity.pdbx_description
1 polymer ?
#
loop_
_entity_poly.entity_id
_entity_poly.type
_entity_poly.pdbx_seq_one_letter_code
_entity_poly.pdbx_strand_id
1 'polypeptide(L)'
;ARCAELVDADEMMEQMADDIVSTRHGLLWGQLSQVARLGELTLDSTVGPRPNLICRTVEKGDCLFLEAYGQVVEFPAHVRPAMEYALNHTRFAVRDLPDDLDDEGKMVLVRRLIREGLLRSL
;
A
#
# COMPACT_ATOMS: atom_id res chain seq x y z
N ALA A 1 3.52 -23.05 -37.05
CA ALA A 1 3.51 -21.88 -36.15
C ALA A 1 2.06 -21.51 -35.87
N ARG A 2 1.48 -21.98 -34.76
CA ARG A 2 0.05 -21.81 -34.46
C ARG A 2 -0.18 -21.66 -32.95
N CYS A 3 0.60 -20.77 -32.32
CA CYS A 3 0.48 -20.43 -30.90
C CYS A 3 0.17 -18.94 -30.67
N ALA A 4 0.09 -18.12 -31.73
CA ALA A 4 -0.05 -16.67 -31.62
C ALA A 4 -1.51 -16.16 -31.60
N GLU A 5 -2.51 -17.02 -31.83
CA GLU A 5 -3.90 -16.61 -32.03
C GLU A 5 -4.83 -16.82 -30.82
N LEU A 6 -4.32 -17.31 -29.68
CA LEU A 6 -5.16 -17.64 -28.51
C LEU A 6 -4.74 -16.97 -27.21
N VAL A 7 -3.77 -16.06 -27.26
CA VAL A 7 -3.34 -15.33 -26.06
C VAL A 7 -3.85 -13.91 -26.18
N ASP A 8 -4.84 -13.59 -25.36
CA ASP A 8 -5.27 -12.21 -25.15
C ASP A 8 -4.10 -11.47 -24.48
N ALA A 9 -3.62 -10.42 -25.16
CA ALA A 9 -2.47 -9.66 -24.68
C ALA A 9 -2.77 -8.96 -23.35
N ASP A 10 -4.02 -8.55 -23.13
CA ASP A 10 -4.42 -7.89 -21.89
C ASP A 10 -4.43 -8.90 -20.73
N GLU A 11 -4.97 -10.10 -20.94
CA GLU A 11 -4.95 -11.18 -19.95
C GLU A 11 -3.51 -11.58 -19.58
N MET A 12 -2.63 -11.67 -20.57
CA MET A 12 -1.22 -11.99 -20.32
C MET A 12 -0.49 -10.87 -19.56
N MET A 13 -0.81 -9.60 -19.84
CA MET A 13 -0.25 -8.47 -19.10
C MET A 13 -0.74 -8.41 -17.65
N GLU A 14 -2.02 -8.69 -17.41
CA GLU A 14 -2.60 -8.76 -16.06
C GLU A 14 -1.91 -9.88 -15.24
N GLN A 15 -1.75 -11.06 -15.85
CA GLN A 15 -1.06 -12.19 -15.21
C GLN A 15 0.41 -11.84 -14.87
N MET A 16 1.11 -11.17 -15.78
CA MET A 16 2.48 -10.71 -15.52
C MET A 16 2.55 -9.66 -14.40
N ALA A 17 1.57 -8.75 -14.33
CA ALA A 17 1.50 -7.75 -13.26
C ALA A 17 1.30 -8.42 -11.90
N ASP A 18 0.40 -9.40 -11.82
CA ASP A 18 0.14 -10.19 -10.62
C ASP A 18 1.39 -10.98 -10.18
N ASP A 19 2.11 -11.60 -11.11
CA ASP A 19 3.35 -12.33 -10.81
C ASP A 19 4.44 -11.40 -10.25
N ILE A 20 4.58 -10.18 -10.80
CA ILE A 20 5.56 -9.20 -10.32
C ILE A 20 5.22 -8.71 -8.91
N VAL A 21 3.95 -8.42 -8.64
CA VAL A 21 3.49 -7.96 -7.32
C VAL A 21 3.67 -9.07 -6.27
N SER A 22 3.37 -10.31 -6.64
CA SER A 22 3.34 -11.45 -5.72
C SER A 22 4.72 -12.05 -5.42
N THR A 23 5.69 -11.96 -6.32
CA THR A 23 7.01 -12.59 -6.15
C THR A 23 8.11 -11.65 -5.67
N ARG A 24 7.88 -10.33 -5.74
CA ARG A 24 8.92 -9.34 -5.43
C ARG A 24 9.05 -9.13 -3.91
N HIS A 25 10.14 -9.64 -3.35
CA HIS A 25 10.50 -9.37 -1.96
C HIS A 25 10.88 -7.89 -1.78
N GLY A 26 10.21 -7.21 -0.86
CA GLY A 26 10.54 -5.83 -0.48
C GLY A 26 11.89 -5.74 0.23
N LEU A 27 12.73 -4.78 -0.17
CA LEU A 27 13.90 -4.40 0.63
C LEU A 27 13.42 -3.53 1.80
N LEU A 28 12.94 -4.16 2.86
CA LEU A 28 12.33 -3.51 4.04
C LEU A 28 13.36 -3.00 5.07
N TRP A 29 14.39 -2.31 4.58
CA TRP A 29 15.47 -1.81 5.41
C TRP A 29 14.95 -0.83 6.46
N GLY A 30 15.37 -0.98 7.71
CA GLY A 30 14.93 -0.15 8.83
C GLY A 30 13.46 -0.33 9.25
N GLN A 31 12.72 -1.32 8.71
CA GLN A 31 11.33 -1.55 9.10
C GLN A 31 11.20 -1.89 10.59
N LEU A 32 12.07 -2.75 11.13
CA LEU A 32 12.06 -3.08 12.57
C LEU A 32 12.21 -1.84 13.46
N SER A 33 13.13 -0.93 13.12
CA SER A 33 13.29 0.34 13.85
C SER A 33 12.07 1.26 13.71
N GLN A 34 11.40 1.25 12.56
CA GLN A 34 10.18 2.05 12.37
C GLN A 34 9.00 1.48 13.14
N VAL A 35 8.84 0.16 13.15
CA VAL A 35 7.80 -0.52 13.93
C VAL A 35 7.98 -0.24 15.43
N ALA A 36 9.21 -0.25 15.92
CA ALA A 36 9.52 0.09 17.32
C ALA A 36 9.15 1.53 17.69
N ARG A 37 9.13 2.45 16.73
CA ARG A 37 8.86 3.89 16.93
C ARG A 37 7.44 4.30 16.54
N LEU A 38 6.54 3.36 16.24
CA LEU A 38 5.14 3.67 15.88
C LEU A 38 4.39 4.45 16.97
N GLY A 39 4.79 4.27 18.24
CA GLY A 39 4.23 5.00 19.37
C GLY A 39 4.61 6.50 19.40
N GLU A 40 5.67 6.89 18.70
CA GLU A 40 6.14 8.29 18.61
C GLU A 40 5.45 9.07 17.47
N LEU A 41 4.72 8.39 16.58
CA LEU A 41 4.04 9.05 15.46
C LEU A 41 2.91 9.96 15.95
N THR A 42 2.86 11.14 15.35
CA THR A 42 1.86 12.20 15.55
C THR A 42 1.22 12.59 14.23
N LEU A 43 0.14 13.40 14.29
CA LEU A 43 -0.54 13.94 13.11
C LEU A 43 0.38 14.85 12.25
N ASP A 44 1.35 15.53 12.86
CA ASP A 44 2.34 16.37 12.17
C ASP A 44 3.54 15.56 11.63
N SER A 45 3.62 14.26 11.95
CA SER A 45 4.69 13.42 11.45
C SER A 45 4.63 13.31 9.93
N THR A 46 5.78 13.44 9.28
CA THR A 46 5.88 13.28 7.83
C THR A 46 6.11 11.80 7.49
N VAL A 47 5.32 11.28 6.56
CA VAL A 47 5.43 9.92 6.04
C VAL A 47 5.43 9.91 4.51
N GLY A 48 5.78 8.76 3.93
CA GLY A 48 5.66 8.53 2.49
C GLY A 48 5.85 7.06 2.12
N PRO A 49 5.46 6.66 0.89
CA PRO A 49 5.59 5.28 0.41
C PRO A 49 7.05 4.87 0.34
N ARG A 50 7.34 3.60 0.63
CA ARG A 50 8.69 3.06 0.52
C ARG A 50 9.21 3.17 -0.92
N PRO A 51 10.52 3.42 -1.13
CA PRO A 51 11.06 3.49 -2.47
C PRO A 51 10.87 2.16 -3.18
N ASN A 52 10.50 2.19 -4.46
CA ASN A 52 10.25 1.01 -5.29
C ASN A 52 9.11 0.11 -4.79
N LEU A 53 8.16 0.65 -4.01
CA LEU A 53 6.93 -0.06 -3.66
C LEU A 53 6.18 -0.42 -4.94
N ILE A 54 5.90 -1.71 -5.11
CA ILE A 54 4.94 -2.23 -6.08
C ILE A 54 3.79 -2.80 -5.26
N CYS A 55 2.58 -2.31 -5.51
CA CYS A 55 1.38 -2.81 -4.88
C CYS A 55 0.19 -2.72 -5.83
N ARG A 56 -0.79 -3.59 -5.61
CA ARG A 56 -2.10 -3.55 -6.28
C ARG A 56 -3.19 -3.39 -5.21
N THR A 57 -4.24 -2.66 -5.54
CA THR A 57 -5.44 -2.57 -4.68
C THR A 57 -6.65 -3.09 -5.43
N VAL A 58 -7.43 -3.96 -4.80
CA VAL A 58 -8.66 -4.54 -5.35
C VAL A 58 -9.78 -4.36 -4.34
N GLU A 59 -10.87 -3.74 -4.75
CA GLU A 59 -12.07 -3.59 -3.92
C GLU A 59 -13.06 -4.73 -4.20
N LYS A 60 -13.61 -5.35 -3.16
CA LYS A 60 -14.67 -6.36 -3.25
C LYS A 60 -15.66 -6.17 -2.10
N GLY A 61 -16.86 -5.69 -2.42
CA GLY A 61 -17.87 -5.40 -1.41
C GLY A 61 -17.37 -4.33 -0.43
N ASP A 62 -17.45 -4.62 0.87
CA ASP A 62 -17.04 -3.69 1.93
C ASP A 62 -15.54 -3.78 2.29
N CYS A 63 -14.76 -4.52 1.50
CA CYS A 63 -13.33 -4.74 1.74
C CYS A 63 -12.46 -4.22 0.59
N LEU A 64 -11.34 -3.60 0.97
CA LEU A 64 -10.24 -3.21 0.11
C LEU A 64 -9.04 -4.13 0.40
N PHE A 65 -8.62 -4.89 -0.61
CA PHE A 65 -7.46 -5.76 -0.55
C PHE A 65 -6.27 -5.03 -1.14
N LEU A 66 -5.17 -4.93 -0.39
CA LEU A 66 -3.90 -4.42 -0.87
C LEU A 66 -2.91 -5.58 -0.97
N GLU A 67 -2.42 -5.83 -2.17
CA GLU A 67 -1.38 -6.82 -2.43
C GLU A 67 -0.03 -6.13 -2.57
N ALA A 68 0.95 -6.53 -1.76
CA ALA A 68 2.32 -6.07 -1.84
C ALA A 68 3.26 -7.13 -1.25
N TYR A 69 4.46 -7.26 -1.81
CA TYR A 69 5.48 -8.20 -1.32
C TYR A 69 5.01 -9.67 -1.21
N GLY A 70 4.12 -10.11 -2.11
CA GLY A 70 3.54 -11.46 -2.02
C GLY A 70 2.56 -11.67 -0.87
N GLN A 71 2.09 -10.60 -0.23
CA GLN A 71 1.11 -10.65 0.84
C GLN A 71 -0.11 -9.82 0.48
N VAL A 72 -1.28 -10.28 0.93
CA VAL A 72 -2.54 -9.54 0.80
C VAL A 72 -2.95 -9.05 2.18
N VAL A 73 -3.19 -7.75 2.30
CA VAL A 73 -3.66 -7.10 3.51
C VAL A 73 -5.06 -6.55 3.28
N GLU A 74 -5.98 -6.88 4.18
CA GLU A 74 -7.38 -6.47 4.09
C GLU A 74 -7.66 -5.19 4.91
N PHE A 75 -8.37 -4.26 4.29
CA PHE A 75 -8.84 -3.01 4.89
C PHE A 75 -10.33 -2.80 4.64
N PRO A 76 -11.01 -1.97 5.43
CA PRO A 76 -12.38 -1.53 5.11
C PRO A 76 -12.41 -0.72 3.80
N ALA A 77 -13.42 -0.87 2.95
CA ALA A 77 -13.51 -0.16 1.67
C ALA A 77 -13.46 1.37 1.82
N HIS A 78 -14.01 1.93 2.90
CA HIS A 78 -14.04 3.38 3.13
C HIS A 78 -12.64 4.02 3.28
N VAL A 79 -11.57 3.25 3.57
CA VAL A 79 -10.22 3.82 3.67
C VAL A 79 -9.58 4.07 2.30
N ARG A 80 -10.23 3.65 1.20
CA ARG A 80 -9.68 3.71 -0.17
C ARG A 80 -9.17 5.10 -0.57
N PRO A 81 -9.90 6.21 -0.35
CA PRO A 81 -9.40 7.53 -0.74
C PRO A 81 -8.10 7.89 -0.01
N ALA A 82 -8.02 7.57 1.28
CA ALA A 82 -6.83 7.80 2.10
C ALA A 82 -5.66 6.89 1.70
N MET A 83 -5.94 5.63 1.35
CA MET A 83 -4.96 4.69 0.80
C MET A 83 -4.35 5.20 -0.51
N GLU A 84 -5.20 5.58 -1.46
CA GLU A 84 -4.75 6.10 -2.76
C GLU A 84 -3.94 7.39 -2.59
N TYR A 85 -4.36 8.27 -1.69
CA TYR A 85 -3.58 9.46 -1.35
C TYR A 85 -2.19 9.07 -0.83
N ALA A 86 -2.13 8.17 0.16
CA ALA A 86 -0.88 7.77 0.81
C ALA A 86 0.12 7.10 -0.15
N LEU A 87 -0.37 6.34 -1.12
CA LEU A 87 0.46 5.62 -2.08
C LEU A 87 0.96 6.51 -3.23
N ASN A 88 0.20 7.54 -3.60
CA ASN A 88 0.51 8.42 -4.73
C ASN A 88 1.31 9.68 -4.34
N HIS A 89 1.40 10.03 -3.05
CA HIS A 89 2.16 11.18 -2.57
C HIS A 89 3.49 10.75 -1.98
N THR A 90 4.59 11.21 -2.57
CA THR A 90 5.96 10.85 -2.14
C THR A 90 6.29 11.28 -0.70
N ARG A 91 5.60 12.31 -0.19
CA ARG A 91 5.75 12.88 1.15
C ARG A 91 4.50 13.65 1.56
N PHE A 92 3.98 13.42 2.76
CA PHE A 92 2.84 14.14 3.33
C PHE A 92 2.84 14.09 4.87
N ALA A 93 2.15 15.02 5.55
CA ALA A 93 1.90 14.89 6.98
C ALA A 93 0.67 14.01 7.22
N VAL A 94 0.64 13.24 8.33
CA VAL A 94 -0.48 12.32 8.60
C VAL A 94 -1.84 13.03 8.62
N ARG A 95 -1.89 14.27 9.13
CA ARG A 95 -3.10 15.11 9.13
C ARG A 95 -3.66 15.41 7.73
N ASP A 96 -2.80 15.41 6.71
CA ASP A 96 -3.15 15.77 5.34
C ASP A 96 -3.87 14.63 4.59
N LEU A 97 -4.01 13.46 5.21
CA LEU A 97 -4.87 12.40 4.67
C LEU A 97 -6.30 12.93 4.50
N PRO A 98 -7.02 12.50 3.44
CA PRO A 98 -8.42 12.88 3.19
C PRO A 98 -9.31 12.74 4.43
N ASP A 99 -10.23 13.69 4.60
CA ASP A 99 -11.05 13.88 5.81
C ASP A 99 -12.20 12.87 5.98
N ASP A 100 -12.28 11.85 5.13
CA ASP A 100 -13.20 10.72 5.32
C ASP A 100 -12.80 9.86 6.54
N LEU A 101 -11.59 10.06 7.06
CA LEU A 101 -11.09 9.50 8.31
C LEU A 101 -10.95 10.62 9.35
N ASP A 102 -11.37 10.34 10.58
CA ASP A 102 -11.00 11.18 11.72
C ASP A 102 -9.50 11.05 12.04
N ASP A 103 -9.00 11.93 12.91
CA ASP A 103 -7.58 11.95 13.28
C ASP A 103 -7.10 10.61 13.85
N GLU A 104 -7.94 9.89 14.58
CA GLU A 104 -7.62 8.56 15.10
C GLU A 104 -7.52 7.53 13.97
N GLY A 105 -8.48 7.52 13.05
CA GLY A 105 -8.51 6.68 11.85
C GLY A 105 -7.31 6.92 10.94
N LYS A 106 -6.92 8.19 10.71
CA LYS A 106 -5.70 8.56 9.98
C LYS A 106 -4.46 7.92 10.64
N MET A 107 -4.34 8.04 11.96
CA MET A 107 -3.24 7.45 12.72
C MET A 107 -3.23 5.91 12.67
N VAL A 108 -4.40 5.28 12.80
CA VAL A 108 -4.53 3.82 12.71
C VAL A 108 -4.11 3.32 11.34
N LEU A 109 -4.59 3.96 10.27
CA LEU A 109 -4.23 3.62 8.89
C LEU A 109 -2.72 3.74 8.67
N VAL A 110 -2.12 4.89 8.98
CA VAL A 110 -0.67 5.12 8.78
C VAL A 110 0.18 4.13 9.56
N ARG A 111 -0.13 3.89 10.84
CA ARG A 111 0.61 2.91 11.66
C ARG A 111 0.52 1.51 11.07
N ARG A 112 -0.65 1.13 10.56
CA ARG A 112 -0.84 -0.16 9.89
C ARG A 112 -0.01 -0.23 8.62
N LEU A 113 -0.07 0.77 7.74
CA LEU A 113 0.71 0.78 6.50
C LEU A 113 2.22 0.77 6.74
N ILE A 114 2.73 1.43 7.79
CA ILE A 114 4.15 1.34 8.18
C ILE A 114 4.49 -0.06 8.69
N ARG A 115 3.60 -0.68 9.47
CA ARG A 115 3.79 -2.05 9.98
C ARG A 115 3.88 -3.07 8.84
N GLU A 116 3.00 -2.95 7.84
CA GLU A 116 3.03 -3.78 6.63
C GLU A 116 4.19 -3.43 5.68
N GLY A 117 4.99 -2.39 5.99
CA GLY A 117 6.15 -2.01 5.19
C GLY A 117 5.81 -1.26 3.90
N LEU A 118 4.62 -0.68 3.81
CA LEU A 118 4.16 0.10 2.65
C LEU A 118 4.61 1.55 2.75
N LEU A 119 4.45 2.14 3.95
CA LEU A 119 4.91 3.48 4.27
C LEU A 119 6.17 3.44 5.13
N ARG A 120 6.83 4.60 5.21
CA ARG A 120 7.91 4.88 6.14
C ARG A 120 7.74 6.28 6.73
N SER A 121 8.12 6.46 7.99
CA SER A 121 8.38 7.80 8.52
C SER A 121 9.63 8.39 7.84
N LEU A 122 9.63 9.70 7.64
CA LEU A 122 10.68 10.47 6.97
C LEU A 122 11.44 11.37 7.95
#